data_AF-A0A2D9WJJ4-F1
#
_entry.id   AF-A0A2D9WJJ4-F1
#
_cell.length_a   1.000
_cell.length_b   1.000
_cell.length_c   1.000
_cell.angle_alpha   90.00
_cell.angle_beta   90.00
_cell.angle_gamma   90.00
#
_symmetry.space_group_name_H-M   'P 1'
#
loop_
_entity.id
_entity.type
_entity.pdbx_description
1 polymer ?
#
loop_
_entity_poly.entity_id
_entity_poly.type
_entity_poly.pdbx_seq_one_letter_code
_entity_poly.pdbx_strand_id
1 'polypeptide(L)'
;MREETESEQIKGSMQITLDSELVGKHVEADGGTQVGNTNFASRAAFEGVLTGRKIVQGDPPWYWLEIGQLSVKPDDFEDEFVWCEESYVYSLD
;
A
#
# COMPACT_ATOMS: atom_id res chain seq x y z
N MET A 1 20.65 10.16 40.83
CA MET A 1 19.96 10.88 39.72
C MET A 1 20.22 9.99 38.51
N ARG A 2 19.31 9.07 38.13
CA ARG A 2 18.20 9.28 37.16
C ARG A 2 18.66 10.26 36.08
N GLU A 3 18.84 9.83 34.85
CA GLU A 3 17.72 9.47 33.97
C GLU A 3 17.90 8.18 33.15
N GLU A 4 16.82 7.40 33.12
CA GLU A 4 16.54 6.29 32.22
C GLU A 4 15.84 6.87 30.98
N THR A 5 16.35 6.63 29.77
CA THR A 5 15.57 6.64 28.52
C THR A 5 16.42 6.05 27.40
N GLU A 6 16.46 4.72 27.30
CA GLU A 6 16.82 4.03 26.07
C GLU A 6 15.53 3.46 25.46
N SER A 7 14.93 4.30 24.62
CA SER A 7 14.12 4.01 23.44
C SER A 7 13.67 2.54 23.26
N GLU A 8 12.44 2.22 23.66
CA GLU A 8 11.71 1.08 23.12
C GLU A 8 11.47 1.29 21.62
N GLN A 9 12.34 0.72 20.80
CA GLN A 9 12.32 0.89 19.35
C GLN A 9 11.36 -0.13 18.70
N ILE A 10 10.12 0.33 18.47
CA ILE A 10 9.18 -0.04 17.39
C ILE A 10 8.76 -1.52 17.32
N LYS A 11 7.74 -1.86 18.11
CA LYS A 11 6.91 -3.07 17.94
C LYS A 11 5.84 -2.80 16.88
N GLY A 12 6.21 -2.88 15.59
CA GLY A 12 5.28 -2.66 14.47
C GLY A 12 5.94 -2.16 13.18
N SER A 13 7.13 -2.64 12.84
CA SER A 13 7.90 -2.20 11.68
C SER A 13 7.24 -2.59 10.36
N MET A 14 6.42 -1.69 9.82
CA MET A 14 6.02 -1.71 8.40
C MET A 14 7.29 -1.46 7.59
N GLN A 15 7.91 -2.52 7.07
CA GLN A 15 9.13 -2.41 6.26
C GLN A 15 8.72 -2.09 4.82
N ILE A 16 9.07 -0.88 4.36
CA ILE A 16 8.92 -0.47 2.97
C ILE A 16 10.22 -0.83 2.23
N THR A 17 10.12 -1.68 1.22
CA THR A 17 11.19 -2.07 0.31
C THR A 17 10.91 -1.49 -1.07
N LEU A 18 11.95 -1.20 -1.85
CA LEU A 18 11.81 -0.80 -3.25
C LEU A 18 12.22 -1.97 -4.16
N ASP A 19 11.29 -2.44 -4.97
CA ASP A 19 11.49 -3.47 -5.97
C ASP A 19 11.57 -2.82 -7.36
N SER A 20 12.76 -2.86 -7.97
CA SER A 20 13.00 -2.25 -9.28
C SER A 20 12.29 -2.97 -10.43
N GLU A 21 11.91 -4.24 -10.27
CA GLU A 21 11.21 -5.01 -11.29
C GLU A 21 9.72 -4.64 -11.37
N LEU A 22 9.20 -4.00 -10.33
CA LEU A 22 7.83 -3.51 -10.28
C LEU A 22 7.70 -2.07 -10.81
N VAL A 23 8.77 -1.28 -10.80
CA VAL A 23 8.73 0.12 -11.23
C VAL A 23 8.28 0.25 -12.69
N GLY A 24 7.30 1.11 -12.93
CA GLY A 24 6.86 1.45 -14.29
C GLY A 24 5.86 0.47 -14.91
N LYS A 25 5.46 -0.58 -14.17
CA LYS A 25 4.43 -1.52 -14.64
C LYS A 25 3.04 -0.90 -14.49
N HIS A 26 2.25 -0.94 -15.56
CA HIS A 26 0.84 -0.57 -15.52
C HIS A 26 0.03 -1.69 -14.88
N VAL A 27 -0.80 -1.33 -13.91
CA VAL A 27 -1.60 -2.29 -13.15
C VAL A 27 -2.99 -1.74 -12.88
N GLU A 28 -3.96 -2.65 -12.82
CA GLU A 28 -5.25 -2.44 -12.18
C GLU A 28 -5.20 -3.05 -10.78
N ALA A 29 -5.85 -2.42 -9.82
CA ALA A 29 -6.02 -2.98 -8.49
C ALA A 29 -7.41 -2.75 -7.94
N ASP A 30 -7.95 -3.75 -7.25
CA ASP A 30 -9.14 -3.59 -6.41
C ASP A 30 -8.67 -3.25 -4.99
N GLY A 31 -8.60 -1.95 -4.73
CA GLY A 31 -8.11 -1.39 -3.48
C GLY A 31 -9.24 -1.26 -2.47
N GLY A 32 -9.07 -1.91 -1.32
CA GLY A 32 -9.91 -1.70 -0.15
C GLY A 32 -9.49 -0.45 0.62
N THR A 33 -9.98 0.73 0.27
CA THR A 33 -9.84 1.85 1.22
C THR A 33 -10.75 1.60 2.42
N GLN A 34 -10.22 1.87 3.62
CA GLN A 34 -11.02 1.79 4.83
C GLN A 34 -12.01 2.96 4.83
N VAL A 35 -13.28 2.70 4.55
CA VAL A 35 -14.32 3.74 4.61
C VAL A 35 -14.63 4.06 6.06
N GLY A 36 -13.96 5.08 6.60
CA GLY A 36 -14.17 5.58 7.95
C GLY A 36 -13.83 4.56 9.06
N ASN A 37 -14.59 4.58 10.16
CA ASN A 37 -14.44 3.65 11.30
C ASN A 37 -15.09 2.28 11.08
N THR A 38 -15.39 1.92 9.83
CA THR A 38 -16.05 0.65 9.52
C THR A 38 -15.03 -0.35 8.98
N ASN A 39 -15.19 -1.63 9.35
CA ASN A 39 -14.37 -2.74 8.84
C ASN A 39 -14.72 -3.10 7.37
N PHE A 40 -15.31 -2.17 6.61
CA PHE A 40 -15.66 -2.38 5.22
C PHE A 40 -14.54 -1.83 4.34
N ALA A 41 -13.85 -2.73 3.64
CA ALA A 41 -13.06 -2.39 2.47
C ALA A 41 -14.05 -2.02 1.36
N SER A 42 -14.16 -0.74 1.01
CA SER A 42 -14.85 -0.39 -0.23
C SER A 42 -14.03 -0.94 -1.39
N ARG A 43 -14.65 -1.76 -2.23
CA ARG A 43 -14.09 -2.21 -3.50
C ARG A 43 -14.02 -1.00 -4.43
N ALA A 44 -12.87 -0.35 -4.46
CA ALA A 44 -12.58 0.72 -5.40
C ALA A 44 -11.58 0.19 -6.41
N ALA A 45 -11.96 0.27 -7.69
CA ALA A 45 -11.04 -0.04 -8.77
C ALA A 45 -10.08 1.15 -8.95
N PHE A 46 -8.80 0.85 -8.96
CA PHE A 46 -7.72 1.77 -9.24
C PHE A 46 -6.95 1.26 -10.45
N GLU A 47 -6.52 2.16 -11.32
CA GLU A 47 -5.58 1.85 -12.40
C GLU A 47 -4.45 2.85 -12.33
N GLY A 48 -3.21 2.39 -12.44
CA GLY A 48 -2.06 3.28 -12.43
C GLY A 48 -0.76 2.54 -12.69
N VAL A 49 0.32 3.13 -12.20
CA VAL A 49 1.69 2.65 -12.42
C VAL A 49 2.32 2.29 -11.09
N LEU A 50 2.86 1.07 -11.01
CA LEU A 50 3.62 0.65 -9.83
C LEU A 50 4.86 1.53 -9.66
N THR A 51 5.01 2.10 -8.46
CA THR A 51 6.18 2.92 -8.10
C THR A 51 7.37 2.06 -7.71
N GLY A 52 7.16 0.75 -7.56
CA GLY A 52 8.11 -0.22 -7.05
C GLY A 52 8.15 -0.31 -5.52
N ARG A 53 7.46 0.56 -4.78
CA ARG A 53 7.43 0.44 -3.32
C ARG A 53 6.53 -0.72 -2.91
N LYS A 54 7.08 -1.59 -2.07
CA LYS A 54 6.44 -2.80 -1.55
C LYS A 54 6.53 -2.81 -0.03
N ILE A 55 5.43 -3.13 0.64
CA ILE A 55 5.38 -3.29 2.09
C ILE A 55 5.08 -4.74 2.41
N VAL A 56 5.79 -5.26 3.41
CA VAL A 56 5.49 -6.57 3.99
C VAL A 56 5.07 -6.35 5.44
N GLN A 57 3.85 -6.72 5.77
CA GLN A 57 3.28 -6.53 7.11
C GLN A 57 2.55 -7.79 7.58
N GLY A 58 2.68 -8.11 8.87
CA GLY A 58 1.92 -9.18 9.52
C GLY A 58 2.60 -10.55 9.51
N ASP A 59 1.94 -11.50 10.18
CA ASP A 59 2.28 -12.92 10.22
C ASP A 59 0.96 -13.73 10.16
N PRO A 60 0.61 -14.35 9.01
CA PRO A 60 1.39 -14.47 7.77
C PRO A 60 1.62 -13.14 7.04
N PRO A 61 2.62 -13.05 6.16
CA PRO A 61 2.98 -11.78 5.51
C PRO A 61 1.92 -11.34 4.49
N TRP A 62 1.37 -10.14 4.67
CA TRP A 62 0.64 -9.41 3.65
C TRP A 62 1.59 -8.53 2.85
N TYR A 63 1.52 -8.65 1.53
CA TYR A 63 2.32 -7.89 0.58
C TYR A 63 1.47 -6.76 0.01
N TRP A 64 1.89 -5.53 0.22
CA TRP A 64 1.23 -4.34 -0.31
C TRP A 64 2.13 -3.66 -1.34
N LEU A 65 1.55 -3.21 -2.44
CA LEU A 65 2.23 -2.51 -3.52
C LEU A 65 1.68 -1.09 -3.65
N GLU A 66 2.56 -0.11 -3.83
CA GLU A 66 2.18 1.28 -4.09
C GLU A 66 1.95 1.48 -5.58
N ILE A 67 0.73 1.86 -5.93
CA ILE A 67 0.34 2.24 -7.28
C ILE A 67 0.21 3.76 -7.28
N GLY A 68 1.10 4.41 -8.00
CA GLY A 68 1.09 5.85 -8.24
C GLY A 68 0.58 6.16 -9.65
N GLN A 69 0.61 7.44 -10.01
CA GLN A 69 0.16 7.91 -11.34
C GLN A 69 -1.21 7.32 -11.71
N LEU A 70 -2.17 7.44 -10.77
CA LEU A 70 -3.48 6.82 -10.91
C LEU A 70 -4.23 7.44 -12.11
N SER A 71 -4.46 6.60 -13.13
CA SER A 71 -5.27 6.90 -14.32
C SER A 71 -6.75 6.73 -14.04
N VAL A 72 -7.10 5.70 -13.24
CA VAL A 72 -8.46 5.46 -12.76
C VAL A 72 -8.43 5.49 -11.25
N LYS A 73 -9.26 6.36 -10.66
CA LYS A 73 -9.50 6.42 -9.22
C LYS A 73 -10.92 6.93 -8.95
N PRO A 74 -11.53 6.58 -7.81
CA PRO A 74 -12.79 7.17 -7.38
C PRO A 74 -12.69 8.70 -7.26
N ASP A 75 -13.79 9.41 -7.52
CA ASP A 75 -13.83 10.88 -7.44
C ASP A 75 -13.49 11.41 -6.03
N ASP A 76 -13.81 10.63 -4.99
CA ASP A 76 -13.55 10.97 -3.58
C ASP A 76 -12.12 10.60 -3.12
N PHE A 77 -11.30 10.02 -4.01
CA PHE A 77 -9.93 9.64 -3.67
C PHE A 77 -8.97 10.82 -3.92
N GLU A 78 -8.57 11.49 -2.84
CA GLU A 78 -7.72 12.70 -2.90
C GLU A 78 -6.23 12.38 -3.09
N ASP A 79 -5.77 11.21 -2.63
CA ASP A 79 -4.36 10.83 -2.71
C ASP A 79 -3.87 10.61 -4.15
N GLU A 80 -2.55 10.77 -4.33
CA GLU A 80 -1.84 10.58 -5.61
C GLU A 80 -1.40 9.12 -5.84
N PHE A 81 -1.44 8.31 -4.79
CA PHE A 81 -1.07 6.89 -4.81
C PHE A 81 -1.98 6.09 -3.87
N VAL A 82 -2.11 4.79 -4.14
CA VAL A 82 -2.85 3.85 -3.30
C VAL A 82 -1.98 2.64 -2.98
N TRP A 83 -2.10 2.12 -1.76
CA TRP A 83 -1.51 0.85 -1.37
C TRP A 83 -2.54 -0.26 -1.56
N CYS A 84 -2.26 -1.19 -2.45
CA CYS A 84 -3.11 -2.35 -2.69
C CYS A 84 -2.36 -3.63 -2.36
N GLU A 85 -3.05 -4.63 -1.81
CA GLU A 85 -2.42 -5.93 -1.59
C GLU A 85 -2.09 -6.58 -2.94
N GLU A 86 -0.89 -7.14 -3.07
CA GLU A 86 -0.35 -7.80 -4.27
C GLU A 86 -1.34 -8.83 -4.87
N SER A 87 -2.12 -9.53 -4.04
CA SER A 87 -3.14 -10.49 -4.50
C SER A 87 -4.28 -9.87 -5.30
N TYR A 88 -4.52 -8.57 -5.15
CA TYR A 88 -5.55 -7.79 -5.87
C TYR A 88 -4.95 -6.82 -6.88
N VAL A 89 -3.64 -6.90 -7.16
CA VAL A 89 -2.97 -6.13 -8.19
C VAL A 89 -2.77 -7.00 -9.43
N TYR A 90 -3.33 -6.57 -10.54
CA TYR A 90 -3.29 -7.26 -11.82
C TYR A 90 -2.48 -6.42 -12.82
N SER A 91 -1.44 -7.01 -13.40
CA SER A 91 -0.67 -6.37 -14.47
C SER A 91 -1.49 -6.26 -15.75
N LEU A 92 -1.54 -5.05 -16.32
CA LEU A 92 -2.23 -4.74 -17.56
C LEU A 92 -1.30 -4.80 -18.80
N ASP A 93 -0.30 -5.69 -18.76
CA ASP A 93 0.71 -5.86 -19.83
C ASP A 93 0.11 -5.92 -21.25
#